data_AF-A0A1Q9GUJ0-F1
#
_entry.id   AF-A0A1Q9GUJ0-F1
#
_cell.length_a   1.000
_cell.length_b   1.000
_cell.length_c   1.000
_cell.angle_alpha   90.00
_cell.angle_beta   90.00
_cell.angle_gamma   90.00
#
_symmetry.space_group_name_H-M   'P 1'
#
loop_
_entity.id
_entity.type
_entity.pdbx_description
1 polymer ?
#
loop_
_entity_poly.entity_id
_entity_poly.type
_entity_poly.pdbx_seq_one_letter_code
_entity_poly.pdbx_strand_id
1 'polypeptide(L)'
;MFASKEGQAVPQVTFHTRQGNQWVDLTTNELFADKTVVVFSLPGAFTPTCSSSHLPRYNELASVFAEHGVDDILCVSVNDTFVMNAWKADQEAENITFIPDGNGEFSKGMGMLVDKEELGFGPRSWRYSMLVKNGVVEKMFIENEEPGDPFKVSDADTMLQYVAPEHKLQESITVFTKPGCPFCAKAKQNLIDKGLQYEEVILGKDATTVSLRAVSGRSTVPQVFIGGKHIGGSEELEAFLG
;
A
#
# COMPACT_ATOMS: atom_id res chain seq x y z
N MET A 1 -5.73 -7.77 25.63
CA MET A 1 -5.55 -6.34 25.33
C MET A 1 -4.08 -6.07 25.09
N PHE A 2 -3.73 -5.84 23.83
CA PHE A 2 -2.37 -5.50 23.42
C PHE A 2 -1.88 -4.22 24.08
N ALA A 3 -0.60 -4.20 24.46
CA ALA A 3 0.04 -3.00 24.98
C ALA A 3 0.67 -2.19 23.84
N SER A 4 0.41 -0.88 23.83
CA SER A 4 1.07 0.02 22.89
C SER A 4 2.58 0.07 23.11
N LYS A 5 3.32 0.21 22.01
CA LYS A 5 4.77 0.44 22.00
C LYS A 5 5.15 1.89 21.74
N GLU A 6 4.18 2.81 21.69
CA GLU A 6 4.43 4.25 21.54
C GLU A 6 5.47 4.76 22.55
N GLY A 7 6.44 5.54 22.06
CA GLY A 7 7.59 6.05 22.81
C GLY A 7 8.72 5.05 23.04
N GLN A 8 8.60 3.79 22.61
CA GLN A 8 9.64 2.76 22.75
C GLN A 8 10.38 2.53 21.43
N ALA A 9 11.65 2.11 21.54
CA ALA A 9 12.41 1.66 20.39
C ALA A 9 11.81 0.35 19.82
N VAL A 10 11.86 0.20 18.50
CA VAL A 10 11.51 -1.05 17.82
C VAL A 10 12.49 -2.18 18.20
N PRO A 11 12.05 -3.45 18.18
CA PRO A 11 12.91 -4.60 18.48
C PRO A 11 14.12 -4.66 17.55
N GLN A 12 15.30 -4.95 18.11
CA GLN A 12 16.52 -5.16 17.32
C GLN A 12 16.53 -6.59 16.76
N VAL A 13 16.26 -6.71 15.46
CA VAL A 13 16.17 -7.97 14.73
C VAL A 13 16.98 -7.90 13.43
N THR A 14 17.50 -9.04 12.99
CA THR A 14 18.07 -9.24 11.64
C THR A 14 17.15 -10.16 10.84
N PHE A 15 16.58 -9.64 9.76
CA PHE A 15 15.71 -10.38 8.86
C PHE A 15 16.54 -11.05 7.76
N HIS A 16 16.40 -12.36 7.63
CA HIS A 16 17.07 -13.13 6.57
C HIS A 16 16.25 -13.06 5.28
N THR A 17 16.61 -12.12 4.40
CA THR A 17 15.91 -11.90 3.13
C THR A 17 16.63 -12.57 1.96
N ARG A 18 15.93 -12.69 0.84
CA ARG A 18 16.48 -13.18 -0.42
C ARG A 18 16.31 -12.13 -1.51
N GLN A 19 17.42 -11.62 -2.04
CA GLN A 19 17.43 -10.70 -3.18
C GLN A 19 18.04 -11.42 -4.39
N GLY A 20 17.22 -11.64 -5.42
CA GLY A 20 17.56 -12.55 -6.50
C GLY A 20 17.87 -13.96 -5.98
N ASN A 21 19.11 -14.42 -6.18
CA ASN A 21 19.57 -15.73 -5.74
C ASN A 21 20.51 -15.69 -4.52
N GLN A 22 20.61 -14.54 -3.85
CA GLN A 22 21.50 -14.37 -2.71
C GLN A 22 20.72 -14.12 -1.42
N TRP A 23 21.27 -14.63 -0.32
CA TRP A 23 20.86 -14.26 1.03
C TRP A 23 21.37 -12.86 1.33
N VAL A 24 20.50 -12.01 1.84
CA VAL A 24 20.82 -10.65 2.26
C VAL A 24 20.16 -10.42 3.61
N ASP A 25 20.98 -10.16 4.62
CA ASP A 25 20.49 -9.79 5.94
C ASP A 25 20.07 -8.32 5.90
N LEU A 26 18.87 -8.03 6.41
CA LEU A 26 18.39 -6.67 6.65
C LEU A 26 18.22 -6.48 8.14
N THR A 27 18.91 -5.52 8.71
CA THR A 27 18.82 -5.20 10.14
C THR A 27 17.73 -4.16 10.39
N THR A 28 17.19 -4.19 11.61
CA THR A 28 16.28 -3.13 12.09
C THR A 28 16.90 -1.74 11.97
N ASN A 29 18.20 -1.58 12.21
CA ASN A 29 18.85 -0.29 12.09
C ASN A 29 18.88 0.22 10.64
N GLU A 30 19.14 -0.66 9.65
CA GLU A 30 19.08 -0.27 8.23
C GLU A 30 17.67 0.15 7.79
N LEU A 31 16.65 -0.46 8.41
CA LEU A 31 15.25 -0.15 8.10
C LEU A 31 14.80 1.16 8.75
N PHE A 32 15.23 1.47 9.98
CA PHE A 32 14.58 2.51 10.80
C PHE A 32 15.49 3.65 11.28
N ALA A 33 16.82 3.51 11.27
CA ALA A 33 17.72 4.56 11.76
C ALA A 33 17.69 5.77 10.83
N ASP A 34 17.59 6.96 11.42
CA ASP A 34 17.54 8.25 10.73
C ASP A 34 16.43 8.38 9.66
N LYS A 35 15.36 7.58 9.80
CA LYS A 35 14.21 7.54 8.88
C LYS A 35 12.88 7.72 9.61
N THR A 36 11.88 8.19 8.88
CA THR A 36 10.46 8.10 9.22
C THR A 36 9.84 6.98 8.39
N VAL A 37 9.34 5.95 9.05
CA VAL A 37 8.90 4.71 8.41
C VAL A 37 7.49 4.37 8.84
N VAL A 38 6.62 4.13 7.88
CA VAL A 38 5.32 3.52 8.13
C VAL A 38 5.50 2.01 8.11
N VAL A 39 4.95 1.31 9.10
CA VAL A 39 4.92 -0.15 9.14
C VAL A 39 3.47 -0.59 9.29
N PHE A 40 3.06 -1.58 8.53
CA PHE A 40 1.84 -2.32 8.81
C PHE A 40 2.15 -3.81 8.84
N SER A 41 1.53 -4.50 9.80
CA SER A 41 1.67 -5.94 9.97
C SER A 41 0.34 -6.65 9.81
N LEU A 42 0.43 -7.89 9.38
CA LEU A 42 -0.70 -8.70 9.01
C LEU A 42 -0.50 -10.18 9.37
N PRO A 43 -1.60 -10.95 9.49
CA PRO A 43 -1.51 -12.33 9.96
C PRO A 43 -0.73 -13.28 9.05
N GLY A 44 -0.79 -13.07 7.73
CA GLY A 44 -0.09 -13.92 6.78
C GLY A 44 -0.22 -13.45 5.34
N ALA A 45 0.84 -13.66 4.56
CA ALA A 45 0.82 -13.54 3.11
C ALA A 45 -0.30 -14.39 2.48
N PHE A 46 -0.85 -13.95 1.34
CA PHE A 46 -1.96 -14.59 0.61
C PHE A 46 -3.31 -14.68 1.35
N THR A 47 -3.47 -14.05 2.51
CA THR A 47 -4.77 -14.02 3.21
C THR A 47 -5.69 -12.90 2.68
N PRO A 48 -7.03 -13.08 2.64
CA PRO A 48 -7.93 -12.26 1.82
C PRO A 48 -7.85 -10.74 2.05
N THR A 49 -8.06 -10.28 3.28
CA THR A 49 -8.08 -8.84 3.63
C THR A 49 -6.73 -8.16 3.39
N CYS A 50 -5.65 -8.92 3.55
CA CYS A 50 -4.31 -8.42 3.35
C CYS A 50 -4.07 -8.10 1.88
N SER A 51 -4.51 -8.99 0.98
CA SER A 51 -4.31 -8.86 -0.46
C SER A 51 -5.33 -7.95 -1.16
N SER A 52 -6.55 -7.80 -0.64
CA SER A 52 -7.60 -7.05 -1.36
C SER A 52 -7.68 -5.57 -1.02
N SER A 53 -7.15 -5.15 0.14
CA SER A 53 -7.43 -3.80 0.67
C SER A 53 -6.28 -3.20 1.45
N HIS A 54 -5.71 -3.95 2.41
CA HIS A 54 -4.70 -3.39 3.31
C HIS A 54 -3.41 -2.99 2.57
N LEU A 55 -2.74 -3.96 1.94
CA LEU A 55 -1.50 -3.72 1.19
C LEU A 55 -1.71 -2.80 -0.04
N PRO A 56 -2.74 -3.03 -0.90
CA PRO A 56 -2.93 -2.19 -2.09
C PRO A 56 -3.09 -0.70 -1.78
N ARG A 57 -3.82 -0.34 -0.71
CA ARG A 57 -4.06 1.06 -0.37
C ARG A 57 -2.79 1.77 0.15
N TYR A 58 -1.94 1.07 0.91
CA TYR A 58 -0.62 1.62 1.27
C TYR A 58 0.26 1.82 0.03
N ASN A 59 0.22 0.89 -0.93
CA ASN A 59 0.99 1.00 -2.16
C ASN A 59 0.50 2.18 -3.04
N GLU A 60 -0.81 2.40 -3.10
CA GLU A 60 -1.44 3.52 -3.80
C GLU A 60 -1.05 4.86 -3.17
N LEU A 61 -1.10 4.97 -1.84
CA LEU A 61 -0.81 6.21 -1.12
C LEU A 61 0.68 6.45 -0.84
N ALA A 62 1.57 5.57 -1.30
CA ALA A 62 3.00 5.63 -0.97
C ALA A 62 3.66 6.95 -1.40
N SER A 63 3.30 7.48 -2.57
CA SER A 63 3.78 8.77 -3.06
C SER A 63 3.34 9.92 -2.16
N VAL A 64 2.08 9.90 -1.70
CA VAL A 64 1.53 10.89 -0.77
C VAL A 64 2.23 10.81 0.57
N PHE A 65 2.46 9.61 1.10
CA PHE A 65 3.27 9.44 2.32
C PHE A 65 4.67 10.04 2.18
N ALA A 66 5.33 9.80 1.04
CA ALA A 66 6.65 10.36 0.77
C ALA A 66 6.65 11.90 0.69
N GLU A 67 5.62 12.50 0.07
CA GLU A 67 5.43 13.96 0.06
C GLU A 67 5.32 14.56 1.48
N HIS A 68 4.82 13.78 2.44
CA HIS A 68 4.70 14.16 3.85
C HIS A 68 5.84 13.61 4.74
N GLY A 69 6.96 13.22 4.13
CA GLY A 69 8.20 12.92 4.85
C GLY A 69 8.34 11.50 5.38
N VAL A 70 7.56 10.55 4.88
CA VAL A 70 7.80 9.11 5.11
C VAL A 70 8.83 8.60 4.10
N ASP A 71 9.93 8.04 4.60
CA ASP A 71 11.02 7.53 3.76
C ASP A 71 10.72 6.13 3.19
N ASP A 72 10.12 5.26 4.00
CA ASP A 72 9.86 3.86 3.65
C ASP A 72 8.49 3.41 4.18
N ILE A 73 7.82 2.51 3.45
CA ILE A 73 6.64 1.79 3.92
C ILE A 73 6.94 0.29 3.94
N LEU A 74 6.79 -0.33 5.12
CA LEU A 74 7.12 -1.73 5.36
C LEU A 74 5.86 -2.58 5.61
N CYS A 75 5.77 -3.69 4.89
CA CYS A 75 4.80 -4.75 5.14
C CYS A 75 5.47 -5.90 5.89
N VAL A 76 5.12 -6.08 7.17
CA VAL A 76 5.70 -7.14 8.03
C VAL A 76 4.72 -8.29 8.18
N SER A 77 5.17 -9.52 7.91
CA SER A 77 4.39 -10.72 8.18
C SER A 77 5.26 -11.83 8.73
N VAL A 78 4.68 -12.69 9.57
CA VAL A 78 5.33 -13.91 10.08
C VAL A 78 5.30 -14.98 8.99
N ASN A 79 6.16 -14.78 8.00
CA ASN A 79 6.39 -15.62 6.84
C ASN A 79 7.87 -15.51 6.45
N ASP A 80 8.42 -16.56 5.86
CA ASP A 80 9.78 -16.54 5.31
C ASP A 80 9.87 -15.72 4.01
N THR A 81 11.10 -15.42 3.60
CA THR A 81 11.38 -14.60 2.42
C THR A 81 10.91 -15.22 1.11
N PHE A 82 10.79 -16.54 0.99
CA PHE A 82 10.33 -17.17 -0.25
C PHE A 82 8.85 -16.89 -0.47
N VAL A 83 8.05 -17.08 0.59
CA VAL A 83 6.63 -16.76 0.57
C VAL A 83 6.42 -15.26 0.40
N MET A 84 7.14 -14.42 1.14
CA MET A 84 6.99 -12.96 1.04
C MET A 84 7.40 -12.42 -0.34
N ASN A 85 8.43 -12.97 -0.98
CA ASN A 85 8.82 -12.57 -2.34
C ASN A 85 7.79 -13.02 -3.39
N ALA A 86 7.30 -14.26 -3.29
CA ALA A 86 6.26 -14.75 -4.19
C ALA A 86 4.98 -13.92 -4.05
N TRP A 87 4.60 -13.56 -2.82
CA TRP A 87 3.46 -12.71 -2.56
C TRP A 87 3.69 -11.28 -3.05
N LYS A 88 4.86 -10.69 -2.82
CA LYS A 88 5.20 -9.36 -3.37
C LYS A 88 5.02 -9.31 -4.90
N ALA A 89 5.49 -10.35 -5.60
CA ALA A 89 5.34 -10.45 -7.05
C ALA A 89 3.88 -10.59 -7.49
N ASP A 90 3.05 -11.32 -6.73
CA ASP A 90 1.62 -11.49 -6.97
C ASP A 90 0.81 -10.20 -6.74
N GLN A 91 1.24 -9.37 -5.78
CA GLN A 91 0.51 -8.16 -5.37
C GLN A 91 0.87 -6.91 -6.17
N GLU A 92 1.91 -6.96 -7.00
CA GLU A 92 2.40 -5.83 -7.81
C GLU A 92 2.66 -4.55 -6.96
N ALA A 93 3.01 -4.73 -5.68
CA ALA A 93 3.20 -3.66 -4.71
C ALA A 93 4.65 -3.15 -4.70
N GLU A 94 5.03 -2.43 -5.76
CA GLU A 94 6.41 -1.96 -5.98
C GLU A 94 6.88 -0.92 -4.96
N ASN A 95 5.96 -0.11 -4.42
CA ASN A 95 6.26 0.98 -3.49
C ASN A 95 6.43 0.51 -2.04
N ILE A 96 6.29 -0.80 -1.78
CA ILE A 96 6.30 -1.38 -0.44
C ILE A 96 7.49 -2.35 -0.29
N THR A 97 8.18 -2.24 0.85
CA THR A 97 9.21 -3.19 1.25
C THR A 97 8.61 -4.30 2.09
N PHE A 98 8.81 -5.54 1.68
CA PHE A 98 8.24 -6.72 2.34
C PHE A 98 9.26 -7.30 3.31
N ILE A 99 8.91 -7.36 4.60
CA ILE A 99 9.80 -7.80 5.67
C ILE A 99 9.38 -9.21 6.13
N PRO A 100 10.20 -10.23 5.87
CA PRO A 100 9.91 -11.61 6.26
C PRO A 100 10.31 -11.87 7.70
N ASP A 101 9.42 -11.56 8.65
CA ASP A 101 9.60 -11.88 10.08
C ASP A 101 9.32 -13.38 10.34
N GLY A 102 9.98 -14.27 9.59
CA GLY A 102 9.66 -15.70 9.54
C GLY A 102 9.77 -16.43 10.87
N ASN A 103 10.60 -15.94 11.80
CA ASN A 103 10.70 -16.46 13.17
C ASN A 103 9.72 -15.80 14.15
N GLY A 104 9.00 -14.75 13.73
CA GLY A 104 8.13 -13.94 14.57
C GLY A 104 8.88 -13.12 15.62
N GLU A 105 10.19 -12.92 15.48
CA GLU A 105 11.04 -12.25 16.48
C GLU A 105 10.65 -10.78 16.63
N PHE A 106 10.45 -10.09 15.51
CA PHE A 106 10.03 -8.69 15.53
C PHE A 106 8.60 -8.57 16.07
N SER A 107 7.68 -9.39 15.57
CA SER A 107 6.28 -9.43 16.03
C SER A 107 6.18 -9.73 17.52
N LYS A 108 7.01 -10.64 18.03
CA LYS A 108 7.11 -10.95 19.47
C LYS A 108 7.66 -9.79 20.28
N GLY A 109 8.73 -9.13 19.80
CA GLY A 109 9.31 -7.96 20.47
C GLY A 109 8.35 -6.77 20.52
N MET A 110 7.52 -6.61 19.49
CA MET A 110 6.43 -5.65 19.46
C MET A 110 5.27 -6.03 20.39
N GLY A 111 5.23 -7.25 20.92
CA GLY A 111 4.13 -7.76 21.73
C GLY A 111 2.88 -8.10 20.92
N MET A 112 3.03 -8.27 19.60
CA MET A 112 1.96 -8.50 18.63
C MET A 112 1.89 -9.95 18.14
N LEU A 113 2.77 -10.84 18.61
CA LEU A 113 2.69 -12.26 18.26
C LEU A 113 1.52 -12.94 18.99
N VAL A 114 0.61 -13.54 18.23
CA VAL A 114 -0.58 -14.23 18.73
C VAL A 114 -0.67 -15.64 18.16
N ASP A 115 -1.35 -16.52 18.90
CA ASP A 115 -1.69 -17.84 18.40
C ASP A 115 -2.86 -17.75 17.41
N LYS A 116 -2.75 -18.46 16.28
CA LYS A 116 -3.80 -18.63 15.25
C LYS A 116 -3.95 -20.09 14.83
N GLU A 117 -3.74 -21.04 15.75
CA GLU A 117 -3.88 -22.49 15.56
C GLU A 117 -5.25 -22.88 15.00
N GLU A 118 -6.31 -22.14 15.33
CA GLU A 118 -7.67 -22.38 14.81
C GLU A 118 -7.77 -22.25 13.29
N LEU A 119 -6.86 -21.50 12.67
CA LEU A 119 -6.73 -21.38 11.21
C LEU A 119 -5.60 -22.25 10.64
N GLY A 120 -4.87 -22.99 11.50
CA GLY A 120 -3.70 -23.78 11.12
C GLY A 120 -2.47 -22.93 10.81
N PHE A 121 -2.40 -21.70 11.31
CA PHE A 121 -1.29 -20.78 10.99
C PHE A 121 -0.14 -20.82 11.99
N GLY A 122 -0.38 -21.40 13.17
CA GLY A 122 0.51 -21.28 14.32
C GLY A 122 0.65 -19.82 14.81
N PRO A 123 1.75 -19.46 15.49
CA PRO A 123 1.99 -18.09 15.92
C PRO A 123 2.16 -17.13 14.74
N ARG A 124 1.40 -16.04 14.72
CA ARG A 124 1.41 -14.99 13.69
C ARG A 124 1.37 -13.60 14.31
N SER A 125 1.67 -12.57 13.51
CA SER A 125 1.43 -11.20 13.97
C SER A 125 -0.07 -10.91 14.01
N TRP A 126 -0.49 -10.21 15.06
CA TRP A 126 -1.72 -9.46 15.07
C TRP A 126 -1.66 -8.32 14.05
N ARG A 127 -2.83 -7.86 13.60
CA ARG A 127 -2.91 -6.75 12.64
C ARG A 127 -2.75 -5.41 13.37
N TYR A 128 -1.80 -4.61 12.90
CA TYR A 128 -1.59 -3.25 13.37
C TYR A 128 -0.85 -2.44 12.31
N SER A 129 -0.88 -1.12 12.44
CA SER A 129 0.06 -0.23 11.77
C SER A 129 0.75 0.69 12.77
N MET A 130 1.88 1.26 12.39
CA MET A 130 2.62 2.19 13.22
C MET A 130 3.44 3.17 12.38
N LEU A 131 3.68 4.33 12.94
CA LEU A 131 4.67 5.28 12.46
C LEU A 131 5.89 5.20 13.36
N VAL A 132 7.06 4.99 12.77
CA VAL A 132 8.34 4.87 13.46
C VAL A 132 9.24 6.01 13.01
N LYS A 133 9.80 6.77 13.95
CA LYS A 133 10.78 7.83 13.67
C LYS A 133 12.09 7.52 14.36
N ASN A 134 13.16 7.39 13.58
CA ASN A 134 14.49 7.04 14.04
C ASN A 134 14.49 5.84 15.01
N GLY A 135 13.85 4.75 14.60
CA GLY A 135 13.70 3.53 15.39
C GLY A 135 12.76 3.63 16.60
N VAL A 136 12.10 4.76 16.88
CA VAL A 136 11.14 4.91 17.98
C VAL A 136 9.72 4.92 17.43
N VAL A 137 8.83 4.11 18.01
CA VAL A 137 7.40 4.08 17.66
C VAL A 137 6.76 5.39 18.10
N GLU A 138 6.36 6.23 17.16
CA GLU A 138 5.66 7.49 17.45
C GLU A 138 4.17 7.25 17.67
N LYS A 139 3.56 6.46 16.78
CA LYS A 139 2.14 6.16 16.79
C LYS A 139 1.88 4.70 16.47
N MET A 140 0.91 4.09 17.12
CA MET A 140 0.50 2.71 16.84
C MET A 140 -1.02 2.59 16.76
N PHE A 141 -1.51 1.95 15.71
CA PHE A 141 -2.91 1.64 15.47
C PHE A 141 -3.11 0.13 15.53
N ILE A 142 -3.52 -0.37 16.69
CA ILE A 142 -3.69 -1.79 16.95
C ILE A 142 -5.16 -2.15 16.72
N GLU A 143 -5.43 -3.15 15.88
CA GLU A 143 -6.80 -3.62 15.68
C GLU A 143 -7.40 -4.19 16.97
N ASN A 144 -8.69 -3.98 17.17
CA ASN A 144 -9.40 -4.52 18.32
C ASN A 144 -9.54 -6.05 18.20
N GLU A 145 -9.45 -6.74 19.34
CA GLU A 145 -9.69 -8.18 19.45
C GLU A 145 -11.19 -8.49 19.22
N GLU A 146 -11.57 -8.59 17.95
CA GLU A 146 -12.93 -8.92 17.50
C GLU A 146 -12.92 -10.21 16.67
N PRO A 147 -14.04 -10.97 16.64
CA PRO A 147 -14.15 -12.15 15.79
C PRO A 147 -13.91 -11.81 14.31
N GLY A 148 -13.21 -12.70 13.60
CA GLY A 148 -12.89 -12.53 12.19
C GLY A 148 -11.51 -11.92 11.96
N ASP A 149 -11.37 -11.13 10.90
CA ASP A 149 -10.14 -10.46 10.50
C ASP A 149 -10.33 -8.94 10.56
N PRO A 150 -10.22 -8.33 11.75
CA PRO A 150 -10.50 -6.90 11.94
C PRO A 150 -9.53 -6.05 11.13
N PHE A 151 -10.07 -5.02 10.47
CA PHE A 151 -9.34 -4.04 9.68
C PHE A 151 -10.13 -2.72 9.70
N LYS A 152 -9.92 -1.93 10.74
CA LYS A 152 -10.69 -0.70 11.03
C LYS A 152 -9.83 0.50 11.39
N VAL A 153 -8.60 0.29 11.84
CA VAL A 153 -7.72 1.36 12.34
C VAL A 153 -6.30 1.27 11.80
N SER A 154 -5.88 0.10 11.32
CA SER A 154 -4.55 -0.13 10.77
C SER A 154 -4.41 0.25 9.28
N ASP A 155 -5.51 0.68 8.66
CA ASP A 155 -5.55 1.05 7.25
C ASP A 155 -4.71 2.29 6.92
N ALA A 156 -4.37 2.42 5.64
CA ALA A 156 -3.51 3.49 5.16
C ALA A 156 -4.16 4.87 5.25
N ASP A 157 -5.49 4.96 5.13
CA ASP A 157 -6.19 6.24 5.23
C ASP A 157 -6.17 6.77 6.67
N THR A 158 -6.37 5.90 7.67
CA THR A 158 -6.18 6.23 9.09
C THR A 158 -4.75 6.70 9.37
N MET A 159 -3.75 5.99 8.84
CA MET A 159 -2.35 6.40 8.97
C MET A 159 -2.08 7.75 8.30
N LEU A 160 -2.58 7.96 7.07
CA LEU A 160 -2.39 9.21 6.35
C LEU A 160 -3.08 10.38 7.05
N GLN A 161 -4.27 10.18 7.61
CA GLN A 161 -4.94 11.21 8.41
C GLN A 161 -4.11 11.62 9.63
N TYR A 162 -3.34 10.70 10.20
CA TYR A 162 -2.42 11.02 11.29
C TYR A 162 -1.16 11.74 10.82
N VAL A 163 -0.53 11.26 9.74
CA VAL A 163 0.71 11.84 9.17
C VAL A 163 0.45 13.22 8.57
N ALA A 164 -0.68 13.41 7.91
CA ALA A 164 -1.05 14.60 7.16
C ALA A 164 -2.55 14.91 7.30
N PRO A 165 -3.02 15.39 8.47
CA PRO A 165 -4.44 15.62 8.74
C PRO A 165 -5.10 16.65 7.83
N GLU A 166 -4.31 17.58 7.28
CA GLU A 166 -4.78 18.60 6.34
C GLU A 166 -4.81 18.12 4.89
N HIS A 167 -4.24 16.94 4.60
CA HIS A 167 -4.24 16.38 3.25
C HIS A 167 -5.65 15.91 2.90
N LYS A 168 -6.18 16.47 1.82
CA LYS A 168 -7.44 16.01 1.23
C LYS A 168 -7.11 15.03 0.13
N LEU A 169 -7.55 13.78 0.33
CA LEU A 169 -7.46 12.76 -0.70
C LEU A 169 -8.12 13.27 -1.99
N GLN A 170 -7.38 13.18 -3.09
CA GLN A 170 -7.96 13.38 -4.40
C GLN A 170 -9.01 12.31 -4.70
N GLU A 171 -9.98 12.65 -5.54
CA GLU A 171 -10.89 11.63 -6.08
C GLU A 171 -10.10 10.65 -6.96
N SER A 172 -10.55 9.39 -7.04
CA SER A 172 -9.93 8.39 -7.91
C SER A 172 -10.09 8.81 -9.37
N ILE A 173 -8.98 8.83 -10.12
CA ILE A 173 -8.94 9.18 -11.53
C ILE A 173 -8.44 7.99 -12.34
N THR A 174 -9.20 7.61 -13.36
CA THR A 174 -8.79 6.57 -14.32
C THR A 174 -8.87 7.11 -15.74
N VAL A 175 -7.84 6.87 -16.54
CA VAL A 175 -7.74 7.27 -17.95
C VAL A 175 -7.57 6.05 -18.83
N PHE A 176 -8.57 5.77 -19.67
CA PHE A 176 -8.44 4.77 -20.73
C PHE A 176 -7.66 5.37 -21.92
N THR A 177 -6.58 4.71 -22.34
CA THR A 177 -5.69 5.22 -23.39
C THR A 177 -5.39 4.17 -24.46
N LYS A 178 -4.64 4.59 -25.49
CA LYS A 178 -4.06 3.68 -26.49
C LYS A 178 -2.66 4.16 -26.85
N PRO A 179 -1.69 3.26 -27.10
CA PRO A 179 -0.35 3.67 -27.53
C PRO A 179 -0.38 4.56 -28.78
N GLY A 180 0.40 5.65 -28.76
CA GLY A 180 0.50 6.61 -29.87
C GLY A 180 -0.65 7.62 -30.00
N CYS A 181 -1.61 7.63 -29.08
CA CYS A 181 -2.75 8.55 -29.09
C CYS A 181 -2.35 9.96 -28.58
N PRO A 182 -2.35 11.01 -29.42
CA PRO A 182 -1.95 12.36 -28.99
C PRO A 182 -2.93 13.00 -28.02
N PHE A 183 -4.24 12.76 -28.18
CA PHE A 183 -5.27 13.25 -27.24
C PHE A 183 -5.13 12.63 -25.85
N CYS A 184 -4.69 11.37 -25.79
CA CYS A 184 -4.44 10.68 -24.54
C CYS A 184 -3.23 11.29 -23.82
N ALA A 185 -2.15 11.60 -24.56
CA ALA A 185 -1.01 12.32 -24.02
C ALA A 185 -1.41 13.71 -23.49
N LYS A 186 -2.23 14.46 -24.23
CA LYS A 186 -2.75 15.76 -23.78
C LYS A 186 -3.58 15.64 -22.49
N ALA A 187 -4.54 14.71 -22.44
CA ALA A 187 -5.36 14.49 -21.24
C ALA A 187 -4.51 14.13 -20.02
N LYS A 188 -3.52 13.24 -20.19
CA LYS A 188 -2.57 12.87 -19.13
C LYS A 188 -1.72 14.06 -18.69
N GLN A 189 -1.23 14.88 -19.62
CA GLN A 189 -0.46 16.07 -19.29
C GLN A 189 -1.28 17.08 -18.49
N ASN A 190 -2.56 17.30 -18.85
CA ASN A 190 -3.44 18.19 -18.09
C ASN A 190 -3.62 17.73 -16.63
N LEU A 191 -3.67 16.42 -16.37
CA LEU A 191 -3.73 15.87 -15.00
C LEU A 191 -2.41 16.11 -14.27
N ILE A 192 -1.27 15.83 -14.92
CA ILE A 192 0.08 16.05 -14.38
C ILE A 192 0.28 17.53 -14.02
N ASP A 193 -0.10 18.45 -14.90
CA ASP A 193 0.03 19.90 -14.71
C ASP A 193 -0.79 20.41 -13.51
N LYS A 194 -1.86 19.70 -13.15
CA LYS A 194 -2.70 19.98 -11.97
C LYS A 194 -2.25 19.20 -10.73
N GLY A 195 -1.18 18.40 -10.81
CA GLY A 195 -0.69 17.57 -9.72
C GLY A 195 -1.63 16.41 -9.36
N LEU A 196 -2.46 15.96 -10.30
CA LEU A 196 -3.43 14.90 -10.09
C LEU A 196 -2.84 13.53 -10.49
N GLN A 197 -2.88 12.60 -9.55
CA GLN A 197 -2.52 11.20 -9.80
C GLN A 197 -3.66 10.49 -10.54
N TYR A 198 -3.33 9.52 -11.38
CA TYR A 198 -4.32 8.74 -12.13
C TYR A 198 -3.82 7.34 -12.44
N GLU A 199 -4.76 6.41 -12.56
CA GLU A 199 -4.55 5.09 -13.14
C GLU A 199 -4.70 5.17 -14.66
N GLU A 200 -3.77 4.55 -15.40
CA GLU A 200 -3.87 4.42 -16.86
C GLU A 200 -4.29 2.99 -17.24
N VAL A 201 -5.40 2.86 -17.97
CA VAL A 201 -5.85 1.58 -18.53
C VAL A 201 -5.57 1.56 -20.03
N ILE A 202 -4.54 0.83 -20.44
CA ILE A 202 -4.06 0.82 -21.83
C ILE A 202 -4.85 -0.21 -22.64
N LEU A 203 -5.58 0.27 -23.66
CA LEU A 203 -6.29 -0.62 -24.57
C LEU A 203 -5.32 -1.48 -25.40
N GLY A 204 -5.54 -2.79 -25.36
CA GLY A 204 -4.70 -3.80 -26.01
C GLY A 204 -3.70 -4.49 -25.07
N LYS A 205 -3.53 -3.96 -23.86
CA LYS A 205 -2.73 -4.59 -22.80
C LYS A 205 -3.60 -4.91 -21.59
N ASP A 206 -4.25 -3.89 -21.02
CA ASP A 206 -4.96 -3.99 -19.74
C ASP A 206 -6.48 -4.18 -19.95
N ALA A 207 -7.02 -3.62 -21.05
CA ALA A 207 -8.42 -3.78 -21.42
C ALA A 207 -8.62 -3.77 -22.94
N THR A 208 -9.86 -3.98 -23.38
CA THR A 208 -10.25 -3.89 -24.79
C THR A 208 -11.29 -2.80 -25.02
N THR A 209 -11.60 -2.51 -26.29
CA THR A 209 -12.67 -1.58 -26.67
C THR A 209 -14.06 -2.03 -26.21
N VAL A 210 -14.23 -3.30 -25.83
CA VAL A 210 -15.46 -3.80 -25.20
C VAL A 210 -15.64 -3.17 -23.82
N SER A 211 -14.62 -3.27 -22.96
CA SER A 211 -14.64 -2.67 -21.63
C SER A 211 -14.86 -1.16 -21.72
N LEU A 212 -14.13 -0.47 -22.61
CA LEU A 212 -14.30 0.96 -22.84
C LEU A 212 -15.76 1.33 -23.14
N ARG A 213 -16.39 0.64 -24.11
CA ARG A 213 -17.79 0.90 -24.48
C ARG A 213 -18.76 0.59 -23.35
N ALA A 214 -18.50 -0.47 -22.59
CA ALA A 214 -19.35 -0.86 -21.48
C ALA A 214 -19.36 0.20 -20.37
N VAL A 215 -18.20 0.76 -20.02
CA VAL A 215 -18.09 1.72 -18.90
C VAL A 215 -18.36 3.16 -19.29
N SER A 216 -18.01 3.57 -20.52
CA SER A 216 -18.12 4.97 -20.97
C SER A 216 -19.25 5.24 -21.97
N GLY A 217 -19.81 4.20 -22.59
CA GLY A 217 -20.68 4.35 -23.76
C GLY A 217 -19.98 4.90 -25.01
N ARG A 218 -18.65 5.10 -24.98
CA ARG A 218 -17.84 5.65 -26.08
C ARG A 218 -16.94 4.58 -26.70
N SER A 219 -16.56 4.80 -27.96
CA SER A 219 -15.70 3.90 -28.74
C SER A 219 -14.28 4.43 -28.96
N THR A 220 -13.98 5.64 -28.50
CA THR A 220 -12.71 6.36 -28.73
C THR A 220 -12.02 6.67 -27.41
N VAL A 221 -10.70 6.78 -27.45
CA VAL A 221 -9.84 7.21 -26.33
C VAL A 221 -9.33 8.64 -26.57
N PRO A 222 -8.96 9.40 -25.52
CA PRO A 222 -9.03 9.03 -24.10
C PRO A 222 -10.47 8.99 -23.58
N GLN A 223 -10.71 8.21 -22.53
CA GLN A 223 -11.91 8.36 -21.68
C GLN A 223 -11.48 8.47 -20.23
N VAL A 224 -11.88 9.57 -19.58
CA VAL A 224 -11.48 9.95 -18.23
C VAL A 224 -12.65 9.79 -17.28
N PHE A 225 -12.39 9.19 -16.13
CA PHE A 225 -13.32 9.08 -15.01
C PHE A 225 -12.69 9.73 -13.78
N ILE A 226 -13.47 10.50 -13.03
CA ILE A 226 -13.05 11.16 -11.78
C ILE A 226 -14.15 10.92 -10.74
N GLY A 227 -13.81 10.34 -9.58
CA GLY A 227 -14.76 10.10 -8.49
C GLY A 227 -15.95 9.21 -8.89
N GLY A 228 -15.74 8.28 -9.82
CA GLY A 228 -16.80 7.44 -10.40
C GLY A 228 -17.69 8.12 -11.44
N LYS A 229 -17.47 9.41 -11.72
CA LYS A 229 -18.17 10.14 -12.78
C LYS A 229 -17.40 10.06 -14.09
N HIS A 230 -18.09 9.75 -15.18
CA HIS A 230 -17.54 9.83 -16.53
C HIS A 230 -17.41 11.29 -16.96
N ILE A 231 -16.19 11.73 -17.27
CA ILE A 231 -15.88 13.11 -17.68
C ILE A 231 -15.90 13.24 -19.21
N GLY A 232 -15.26 12.31 -19.92
CA GLY A 232 -15.19 12.32 -21.39
C GLY A 232 -13.77 12.21 -21.91
N GLY A 233 -13.51 12.83 -23.07
CA GLY A 233 -12.21 12.86 -23.72
C GLY A 233 -11.31 14.01 -23.24
N SER A 234 -10.31 14.34 -24.06
CA SER A 234 -9.29 15.34 -23.68
C SER A 234 -9.86 16.75 -23.56
N GLU A 235 -10.82 17.12 -24.41
CA GLU A 235 -11.42 18.46 -24.41
C GLU A 235 -12.39 18.62 -23.24
N GLU A 236 -13.20 17.59 -22.96
CA GLU A 236 -14.11 17.60 -21.82
C GLU A 236 -13.36 17.61 -20.49
N LEU A 237 -12.22 16.91 -20.41
CA LEU A 237 -11.34 16.98 -19.23
C LEU A 237 -10.77 18.39 -19.04
N GLU A 238 -10.28 19.02 -20.10
CA GLU A 238 -9.77 20.39 -20.04
C GLU A 238 -10.84 21.35 -19.52
N ALA A 239 -12.05 21.30 -20.07
CA ALA A 239 -13.18 22.10 -19.60
C ALA A 239 -13.59 21.79 -18.14
N PHE A 240 -13.44 20.54 -17.69
CA PHE A 240 -13.74 20.14 -16.32
C PHE A 240 -12.72 20.69 -15.31
N LEU A 241 -11.43 20.74 -15.68
CA LEU A 241 -10.33 21.17 -14.80
C LEU A 241 -10.17 22.70 -14.71
N GLY A 242 -10.92 23.45 -15.52
CA GLY A 242 -10.86 24.92 -15.61
C GLY A 242 -9.62 25.37 -16.36
#